data_AF-A0A497SU55-F1
#
_entry.id   AF-A0A497SU55-F1
#
_cell.length_a   1.000
_cell.length_b   1.000
_cell.length_c   1.000
_cell.angle_alpha   90.00
_cell.angle_beta   90.00
_cell.angle_gamma   90.00
#
_symmetry.space_group_name_H-M   'P 1'
#
loop_
_entity.id
_entity.type
_entity.pdbx_description
1 polymer ?
#
loop_
_entity_poly.entity_id
_entity_poly.type
_entity_poly.pdbx_seq_one_letter_code
_entity_poly.pdbx_strand_id
1 'polypeptide(L)'
;MKGEEYSVQTIIFLVASVFAVLVLITLANSFIYVDNGKEVELKGDKDDIVLDLKKYIYDCAEQNKGSHDTVLCFKIFANFTGTITKAEMILRLDPIRIESGDLDMEDITGPAYIIVSYALDKVIIENRYYG
;
A
#
# COMPACT_ATOMS: atom_id res chain seq x y z
N MET A 1 25.46 -29.82 47.83
CA MET A 1 24.84 -29.76 46.49
C MET A 1 23.97 -28.50 46.36
N LYS A 2 24.53 -27.30 46.56
CA LYS A 2 23.79 -26.02 46.45
C LYS A 2 24.35 -25.10 45.35
N GLY A 3 25.37 -25.54 44.60
CA GLY A 3 25.99 -24.73 43.53
C GLY A 3 25.41 -24.97 42.14
N GLU A 4 24.86 -26.16 41.88
CA GLU A 4 24.31 -26.52 40.56
C GLU A 4 22.89 -26.00 40.33
N GLU A 5 22.04 -25.91 41.35
CA GLU A 5 20.66 -25.42 41.21
C GLU A 5 20.58 -23.94 40.80
N TYR A 6 21.46 -23.09 41.33
CA TYR A 6 21.52 -21.68 40.92
C TYR A 6 22.00 -21.52 39.47
N SER A 7 22.86 -22.41 38.98
CA SER A 7 23.34 -22.40 37.59
C SER A 7 22.19 -22.70 36.62
N VAL A 8 21.41 -23.74 36.89
CA VAL A 8 20.29 -24.14 36.03
C VAL A 8 19.18 -23.09 36.01
N GLN A 9 18.82 -22.53 37.17
CA GLN A 9 17.81 -21.45 37.24
C GLN A 9 18.27 -20.19 36.51
N THR A 10 19.55 -19.82 36.62
CA THR A 10 20.13 -18.67 35.91
C THR A 10 20.11 -18.90 34.40
N ILE A 11 20.44 -20.11 33.94
CA ILE A 11 20.38 -20.48 32.52
C ILE A 11 18.93 -20.42 32.00
N ILE A 12 17.96 -20.94 32.75
CA ILE A 12 16.54 -20.89 32.37
C ILE A 12 16.04 -19.44 32.28
N PHE A 13 16.43 -18.57 33.23
CA PHE A 13 16.09 -17.14 33.17
C PHE A 13 16.72 -16.44 31.97
N LEU A 14 17.98 -16.76 31.65
CA LEU A 14 18.67 -16.25 30.46
C LEU A 14 17.96 -16.67 29.17
N VAL A 15 17.57 -17.95 29.07
CA VAL A 15 16.82 -18.44 27.90
C VAL A 15 15.45 -17.77 27.83
N ALA A 16 14.70 -17.70 28.93
CA ALA A 16 13.38 -17.09 28.96
C ALA A 16 13.42 -15.59 28.61
N SER A 17 14.42 -14.85 29.07
CA SER A 17 14.60 -13.43 28.72
C SER A 17 14.93 -13.23 27.24
N VAL A 18 15.77 -14.08 26.64
CA VAL A 18 16.04 -14.04 25.19
C VAL A 18 14.78 -14.33 24.38
N PHE A 19 13.98 -15.32 24.79
CA PHE A 19 12.69 -15.62 24.16
C PHE A 19 11.70 -14.46 24.30
N ALA A 20 11.59 -13.83 25.47
CA ALA A 20 10.70 -12.70 25.68
C ALA A 20 11.10 -11.50 24.79
N VAL A 21 12.40 -11.22 24.64
CA VAL A 21 12.88 -10.16 23.75
C VAL A 21 12.58 -10.48 22.28
N LEU A 22 12.75 -11.73 21.85
CA LEU A 22 12.40 -12.16 20.49
C LEU A 22 10.90 -11.97 20.22
N VAL A 23 10.03 -12.36 21.15
CA VAL A 23 8.58 -12.15 21.04
C VAL A 23 8.24 -10.67 20.96
N LEU A 24 8.88 -9.81 21.77
CA LEU A 24 8.68 -8.37 21.72
C LEU A 24 9.16 -7.76 20.40
N ILE A 25 10.27 -8.23 19.82
CA ILE A 25 10.75 -7.80 18.50
C ILE A 25 9.78 -8.23 17.40
N THR A 26 9.27 -9.45 17.45
CA THR A 26 8.26 -9.93 16.48
C THR A 26 6.97 -9.13 16.56
N LEU A 27 6.47 -8.86 17.77
CA LEU A 27 5.29 -8.01 17.98
C LEU A 27 5.55 -6.59 17.51
N ALA A 28 6.69 -5.98 17.88
CA ALA A 28 7.06 -4.64 17.42
C ALA A 28 7.12 -4.56 15.89
N ASN A 29 7.73 -5.54 15.22
CA ASN A 29 7.75 -5.59 13.76
C ASN A 29 6.35 -5.75 13.15
N SER A 30 5.44 -6.49 13.79
CA SER A 30 4.05 -6.59 13.32
C SER A 30 3.27 -5.28 13.41
N PHE A 31 3.62 -4.41 14.36
CA PHE A 31 2.99 -3.09 14.51
C PHE A 31 3.66 -1.98 13.68
N ILE A 32 4.88 -2.19 13.17
CA ILE A 32 5.67 -1.17 12.45
C ILE A 32 5.65 -1.39 10.91
N TYR A 33 4.99 -2.43 10.40
CA TYR A 33 4.73 -2.55 8.96
C TYR A 33 3.66 -1.53 8.52
N VAL A 34 4.05 -0.27 8.45
CA VAL A 34 3.37 0.73 7.64
C VAL A 34 3.72 0.37 6.19
N ASP A 35 2.79 -0.27 5.49
CA ASP A 35 2.95 -0.52 4.06
C ASP A 35 3.10 0.84 3.37
N ASN A 36 4.32 1.16 2.93
CA ASN A 36 4.65 2.45 2.37
C ASN A 36 4.22 2.59 0.90
N GLY A 37 3.52 1.59 0.37
CA GLY A 37 3.17 1.48 -1.04
C GLY A 37 4.38 1.25 -1.92
N LYS A 38 4.16 0.61 -3.08
CA LYS A 38 5.22 0.41 -4.07
C LYS A 38 5.44 1.70 -4.86
N GLU A 39 6.70 2.13 -4.98
CA GLU A 39 7.08 3.28 -5.79
C GLU A 39 7.25 2.89 -7.26
N VAL A 40 6.66 3.67 -8.16
CA VAL A 40 6.65 3.40 -9.61
C VAL A 40 6.83 4.72 -10.36
N GLU A 41 7.54 4.66 -11.49
CA GLU A 41 7.61 5.77 -12.44
C GLU A 41 6.93 5.36 -13.76
N LEU A 42 6.04 6.22 -14.27
CA LEU A 42 5.37 6.07 -15.56
C LEU A 42 5.75 7.23 -16.49
N LYS A 43 6.06 6.87 -17.74
CA LYS A 43 6.45 7.82 -18.80
C LYS A 43 5.74 7.42 -20.07
N GLY A 44 5.12 8.38 -20.73
CA GLY A 44 4.40 8.14 -21.98
C GLY A 44 3.48 9.30 -22.31
N ASP A 45 2.66 9.10 -23.33
CA ASP A 45 1.55 10.01 -23.57
C ASP A 45 0.42 9.79 -22.55
N LYS A 46 -0.63 10.62 -22.63
CA LYS A 46 -1.75 10.52 -21.69
C LYS A 46 -2.44 9.15 -21.76
N ASP A 47 -2.58 8.57 -22.95
CA ASP A 47 -3.27 7.29 -23.14
C ASP A 47 -2.45 6.12 -22.58
N ASP A 48 -1.12 6.16 -22.74
CA ASP A 48 -0.19 5.21 -22.13
C ASP A 48 -0.29 5.24 -20.59
N ILE A 49 -0.23 6.44 -19.99
CA ILE A 49 -0.38 6.60 -18.54
C ILE A 49 -1.73 6.06 -18.06
N VAL A 50 -2.80 6.34 -18.79
CA VAL A 50 -4.15 5.83 -18.46
C VAL A 50 -4.16 4.30 -18.50
N LEU A 51 -3.57 3.67 -19.51
CA LEU A 51 -3.52 2.21 -19.62
C LEU A 51 -2.73 1.57 -18.48
N ASP A 52 -1.61 2.16 -18.08
CA ASP A 52 -0.81 1.65 -16.97
C ASP A 52 -1.45 1.92 -15.62
N LEU A 53 -2.02 3.10 -15.39
CA LEU A 53 -2.73 3.45 -14.16
C LEU A 53 -3.87 2.46 -13.88
N LYS A 54 -4.60 2.02 -14.90
CA LYS A 54 -5.63 0.97 -14.76
C LYS A 54 -5.09 -0.32 -14.14
N LYS A 55 -3.89 -0.75 -14.55
CA LYS A 55 -3.30 -1.98 -14.03
C LYS A 55 -3.07 -1.85 -12.53
N TYR A 56 -2.50 -0.73 -12.08
CA TYR A 56 -2.27 -0.47 -10.65
C TYR A 56 -3.57 -0.34 -9.85
N ILE A 57 -4.60 0.27 -10.44
CA ILE A 57 -5.94 0.35 -9.85
C ILE A 57 -6.50 -1.07 -9.62
N TYR A 58 -6.46 -1.93 -10.64
CA TYR A 58 -6.96 -3.30 -10.50
C TYR A 58 -6.14 -4.13 -9.52
N ASP A 59 -4.82 -4.03 -9.59
CA ASP A 59 -3.93 -4.75 -8.68
C ASP A 59 -4.20 -4.35 -7.23
N CYS A 60 -4.40 -3.06 -6.97
CA CYS A 60 -4.75 -2.55 -5.64
C CYS A 60 -6.10 -3.08 -5.16
N ALA A 61 -7.13 -3.06 -6.01
CA ALA A 61 -8.45 -3.58 -5.68
C ALA A 61 -8.44 -5.09 -5.41
N GLU A 62 -7.77 -5.88 -6.25
CA GLU A 62 -7.76 -7.34 -6.14
C GLU A 62 -6.96 -7.83 -4.93
N GLN A 63 -5.84 -7.17 -4.61
CA GLN A 63 -5.00 -7.55 -3.47
C GLN A 63 -5.65 -7.19 -2.13
N ASN A 64 -6.50 -6.17 -2.10
CA ASN A 64 -7.06 -5.61 -0.86
C ASN A 64 -8.57 -5.78 -0.73
N LYS A 65 -9.20 -6.55 -1.62
CA LYS A 65 -10.65 -6.77 -1.61
C LYS A 65 -11.11 -7.32 -0.25
N GLY A 66 -12.02 -6.60 0.41
CA GLY A 66 -12.53 -6.96 1.74
C GLY A 66 -11.59 -6.62 2.89
N SER A 67 -10.51 -5.87 2.64
CA SER A 67 -9.71 -5.26 3.70
C SER A 67 -10.51 -4.18 4.41
N HIS A 68 -10.52 -4.23 5.75
CA HIS A 68 -11.10 -3.18 6.58
C HIS A 68 -10.14 -2.02 6.86
N ASP A 69 -8.84 -2.24 6.62
CA ASP A 69 -7.79 -1.25 6.83
C ASP A 69 -7.55 -0.42 5.57
N THR A 70 -7.12 0.82 5.76
CA THR A 70 -6.59 1.66 4.68
C THR A 70 -5.23 1.13 4.25
N VAL A 71 -5.12 0.72 2.99
CA VAL A 71 -3.88 0.20 2.41
C VAL A 71 -3.36 1.15 1.36
N LEU A 72 -2.12 1.61 1.52
CA LEU A 72 -1.41 2.37 0.50
C LEU A 72 -0.78 1.41 -0.50
N CYS A 73 -1.34 1.29 -1.69
CA CYS A 73 -0.90 0.31 -2.69
C CYS A 73 0.32 0.80 -3.48
N PHE A 74 0.22 2.01 -4.05
CA PHE A 74 1.22 2.54 -4.96
C PHE A 74 1.44 4.05 -4.80
N LYS A 75 2.69 4.48 -5.00
CA LYS A 75 3.10 5.86 -5.19
C LYS A 75 3.69 5.99 -6.58
N ILE A 76 3.00 6.69 -7.47
CA ILE A 76 3.32 6.70 -8.89
C ILE A 76 3.75 8.11 -9.29
N PHE A 77 4.98 8.27 -9.77
CA PHE A 77 5.37 9.49 -10.48
C PHE A 77 5.02 9.32 -11.95
N ALA A 78 4.09 10.12 -12.47
CA ALA A 78 3.64 10.03 -13.85
C ALA A 78 4.03 11.29 -14.62
N ASN A 79 4.87 11.12 -15.64
CA ASN A 79 5.30 12.20 -16.52
C ASN A 79 4.55 12.14 -17.86
N PHE A 80 3.53 12.98 -17.98
CA PHE A 80 2.70 13.15 -19.18
C PHE A 80 2.19 14.58 -19.30
N THR A 81 1.58 14.92 -20.44
CA THR A 81 0.94 16.23 -20.66
C THR A 81 -0.57 16.08 -20.76
N GLY A 82 -1.30 17.01 -20.14
CA GLY A 82 -2.76 17.07 -20.16
C GLY A 82 -3.41 16.66 -18.84
N THR A 83 -4.73 16.47 -18.86
CA THR A 83 -5.53 16.11 -17.69
C THR A 83 -6.25 14.80 -17.93
N ILE A 84 -6.09 13.86 -17.00
CA ILE A 84 -6.86 12.62 -16.90
C ILE A 84 -8.01 12.90 -15.95
N THR A 85 -9.24 12.83 -16.46
CA THR A 85 -10.43 13.10 -15.64
C THR A 85 -10.96 11.82 -15.01
N LYS A 86 -11.66 11.94 -13.87
CA LYS A 86 -12.37 10.78 -13.26
C LYS A 86 -13.31 10.10 -14.25
N ALA A 87 -14.04 10.87 -15.04
CA ALA A 87 -14.99 10.35 -16.03
C ALA A 87 -14.29 9.56 -17.15
N GLU A 88 -13.19 10.10 -17.68
CA GLU A 88 -12.35 9.38 -18.65
C GLU A 88 -11.82 8.07 -18.05
N MET A 89 -11.44 8.08 -16.78
CA MET A 89 -10.92 6.89 -16.13
C MET A 89 -11.99 5.80 -15.98
N ILE A 90 -13.16 6.16 -15.48
CA ILE A 90 -14.31 5.25 -15.33
C ILE A 90 -14.68 4.61 -16.68
N LEU A 91 -14.68 5.37 -17.77
CA LEU A 91 -15.00 4.86 -19.10
C LEU A 91 -14.00 3.82 -19.62
N ARG A 92 -12.76 3.88 -19.17
CA ARG A 92 -11.71 2.94 -19.58
C ARG A 92 -11.67 1.72 -18.67
N LEU A 93 -12.18 1.79 -17.44
CA LEU A 93 -12.20 0.67 -16.51
C LEU A 93 -13.25 -0.39 -16.91
N ASP A 94 -12.97 -1.64 -16.54
CA ASP A 94 -13.87 -2.76 -16.68
C ASP A 94 -14.81 -2.79 -15.45
N PRO A 95 -16.11 -2.55 -15.63
CA PRO A 95 -17.07 -2.48 -14.52
C PRO A 95 -17.21 -3.80 -13.77
N ILE A 96 -16.79 -4.93 -14.35
CA ILE A 96 -16.80 -6.24 -13.68
C ILE A 96 -15.72 -6.31 -12.59
N ARG A 97 -14.60 -5.60 -12.79
CA ARG A 97 -13.48 -5.61 -11.83
C ARG A 97 -13.63 -4.53 -10.76
N ILE A 98 -14.07 -3.33 -11.16
CA ILE A 98 -14.30 -2.19 -10.28
C ILE A 98 -15.55 -1.47 -10.75
N GLU A 99 -16.57 -1.42 -9.90
CA GLU A 99 -17.78 -0.66 -10.20
C GLU A 99 -17.49 0.84 -10.13
N SER A 100 -18.25 1.66 -10.87
CA SER A 100 -18.02 3.11 -10.91
C SER A 100 -18.12 3.80 -9.54
N GLY A 101 -18.85 3.20 -8.59
CA GLY A 101 -18.98 3.69 -7.21
C GLY A 101 -17.80 3.37 -6.29
N ASP A 102 -16.96 2.42 -6.73
CA ASP A 102 -15.83 1.88 -5.99
C ASP A 102 -14.51 2.57 -6.37
N LEU A 103 -14.54 3.48 -7.34
CA LEU A 103 -13.44 4.37 -7.65
C LEU A 103 -13.72 5.79 -7.13
N ASP A 104 -12.88 6.24 -6.21
CA ASP A 104 -12.74 7.65 -5.91
C ASP A 104 -11.44 8.22 -6.46
N MET A 105 -11.51 9.34 -7.17
CA MET A 105 -10.39 9.85 -7.94
C MET A 105 -10.56 11.34 -8.17
N GLU A 106 -9.48 12.09 -7.93
CA GLU A 106 -9.34 13.48 -8.36
C GLU A 106 -8.87 13.56 -9.82
N ASP A 107 -9.16 14.66 -10.51
CA ASP A 107 -8.61 14.90 -11.83
C ASP A 107 -7.08 15.08 -11.74
N ILE A 108 -6.34 14.35 -12.58
CA ILE A 108 -4.87 14.32 -12.54
C ILE A 108 -4.33 15.13 -13.71
N THR A 109 -3.66 16.24 -13.42
CA THR A 109 -2.98 17.05 -14.44
C THR A 109 -1.48 16.77 -14.38
N GLY A 110 -0.90 16.32 -15.49
CA GLY A 110 0.50 15.91 -15.59
C GLY A 110 1.48 17.08 -15.76
N PRO A 111 2.75 16.92 -15.34
CA PRO A 111 3.30 15.79 -14.57
C PRO A 111 2.79 15.77 -13.12
N ALA A 112 2.60 14.57 -12.54
CA ALA A 112 1.93 14.41 -11.25
C ALA A 112 2.54 13.29 -10.38
N TYR A 113 2.41 13.42 -9.06
CA TYR A 113 2.57 12.31 -8.12
C TYR A 113 1.19 11.78 -7.73
N ILE A 114 0.91 10.56 -8.14
CA ILE A 114 -0.37 9.90 -7.97
C ILE A 114 -0.23 8.89 -6.82
N ILE A 115 -1.14 8.95 -5.86
CA ILE A 115 -1.24 7.97 -4.79
C ILE A 115 -2.44 7.08 -5.07
N VAL A 116 -2.22 5.76 -5.10
CA VAL A 116 -3.30 4.76 -5.22
C VAL A 116 -3.39 4.02 -3.89
N SER A 117 -4.55 4.10 -3.25
CA SER A 117 -4.85 3.43 -1.99
C SER A 117 -6.18 2.69 -2.05
N TYR A 118 -6.40 1.78 -1.11
CA TYR A 118 -7.66 1.08 -0.90
C TYR A 118 -8.20 1.40 0.49
N ALA A 119 -9.44 1.86 0.59
CA ALA A 119 -10.10 2.10 1.87
C ALA A 119 -11.62 2.04 1.71
N LEU A 120 -12.32 1.52 2.72
CA LEU A 120 -13.79 1.44 2.76
C LEU A 120 -14.39 0.77 1.51
N ASP A 121 -13.78 -0.33 1.08
CA ASP A 121 -14.11 -1.07 -0.14
C ASP A 121 -13.94 -0.30 -1.46
N LYS A 122 -13.18 0.81 -1.45
CA LYS A 122 -12.94 1.65 -2.63
C LYS A 122 -11.46 1.80 -2.93
N VAL A 123 -11.14 1.93 -4.22
CA VAL A 123 -9.85 2.46 -4.69
C VAL A 123 -9.93 3.98 -4.67
N ILE A 124 -8.99 4.61 -3.97
CA ILE A 124 -8.86 6.06 -3.88
C ILE A 124 -7.59 6.48 -4.65
N ILE A 125 -7.73 7.48 -5.51
CA ILE A 125 -6.63 8.05 -6.30
C ILE A 125 -6.50 9.54 -6.01
N GLU A 126 -5.41 9.92 -5.36
CA GLU A 126 -5.09 11.31 -5.02
C GLU A 126 -4.00 11.86 -5.94
N ASN A 127 -4.15 13.12 -6.36
CA ASN A 127 -3.09 13.84 -7.04
C ASN A 127 -2.34 14.74 -6.04
N ARG A 128 -1.07 14.43 -5.79
CA ARG A 128 -0.19 15.27 -4.96
C ARG A 128 0.66 16.16 -5.85
N TYR A 129 0.52 17.46 -5.63
CA TYR A 129 1.28 18.46 -6.37
C TYR A 129 2.76 18.36 -6.02
N TYR A 130 3.61 18.26 -7.05
CA TYR A 130 5.05 18.43 -6.90
C TYR A 130 5.32 19.94 -6.85
N GLY A 131 5.58 20.45 -5.65
CA GLY A 131 6.04 21.84 -5.44
C GLY A 131 7.46 22.04 -5.95
#